data_AF-A0A182LTI6-F1
#
_entry.id   AF-A0A182LTI6-F1
#
_cell.length_a   1.000
_cell.length_b   1.000
_cell.length_c   1.000
_cell.angle_alpha   90.00
_cell.angle_beta   90.00
_cell.angle_gamma   90.00
#
_symmetry.space_group_name_H-M   'P 1'
#
loop_
_entity.id
_entity.type
_entity.pdbx_description
1 polymer ?
#
loop_
_entity_poly.entity_id
_entity_poly.type
_entity_poly.pdbx_seq_one_letter_code
_entity_poly.pdbx_strand_id
1 'polypeptide(L)'
;MSEPYVKVPLHAAEHYYLHTKPIPELGEKFPVVRDLDGHIYFRENDGCLLAGGFEAKAKPAYEDGEIPISTAERKLLPDWDHFHPLLEELLRRCPSLKDVALERLSNCPEAFSPDCKWIIGEAPEIQNYLVAAGMKTVGMSAAGGVGRAIADIITQGYSTVDLHELDISRFLGLHNNRKFLRDRVREVPGLHYDLNYPFHEFRTGRNLRMSPIFPALKEAGAVFSQVMGYERPAWFDKKNAADEKGSPKFRIATTNGFGKPHWFDHVQSEYENCRERIGMSDYSTFTKIDLWSKGNEVVDLLQYLCSNDVDQPVGSIIHTGMHNRHGGYENDCSLARLSENHYMMIAPTVQQARCKAWIERHLPPGGRELDVGLANGIRALNLTHTGELGYVLYIPNEFALHVYTKLMEAGQKYGIRHCGYYAMRTLRVEKFFAFWGQDLDTFTTPLECGRMWRVKFDKKVDFIGKEALLQQRDKGVERMYIQLLINDHDPDLDLWSWGGEPIYRDGLYCGQTTTTAYGFTFKKQICLGFVKNLHPSGRALPVTNDYVLSGDYEVEIAGIRYPAKANLHSPNLPTKYPDQEREAYKATRDKTDESNLLAYRPNK
;
A
#
# COMPACT_ATOMS: atom_id res chain seq x y z
N MET A 1 13.90 25.76 14.13
CA MET A 1 13.44 24.81 13.10
C MET A 1 14.61 24.53 12.15
N SER A 2 14.59 23.43 11.42
CA SER A 2 15.68 23.05 10.50
C SER A 2 15.65 23.86 9.20
N GLU A 3 16.79 23.96 8.51
CA GLU A 3 16.89 24.45 7.13
C GLU A 3 17.59 23.39 6.25
N PRO A 4 16.94 22.82 5.21
CA PRO A 4 15.53 23.04 4.82
C PRO A 4 14.52 22.58 5.89
N TYR A 5 13.29 23.09 5.83
CA TYR A 5 12.23 22.68 6.76
C TYR A 5 11.84 21.22 6.55
N VAL A 6 11.88 20.43 7.63
CA VAL A 6 11.34 19.06 7.64
C VAL A 6 9.82 19.10 7.74
N LYS A 7 9.16 18.40 6.82
CA LYS A 7 7.71 18.44 6.66
C LYS A 7 7.05 17.22 7.27
N VAL A 8 6.44 17.40 8.45
CA VAL A 8 5.75 16.32 9.17
C VAL A 8 4.24 16.58 9.13
N PRO A 9 3.46 15.87 8.28
CA PRO A 9 2.04 16.15 8.10
C PRO A 9 1.23 15.69 9.31
N LEU A 10 1.00 16.60 10.25
CA LEU A 10 0.23 16.36 11.47
C LEU A 10 -0.74 17.51 11.73
N HIS A 11 -1.89 17.18 12.31
CA HIS A 11 -2.80 18.16 12.87
C HIS A 11 -3.28 17.68 14.23
N ALA A 12 -3.40 18.61 15.18
CA ALA A 12 -3.98 18.30 16.49
C ALA A 12 -5.50 18.20 16.39
N ALA A 13 -6.10 17.24 17.09
CA ALA A 13 -7.52 17.15 17.36
C ALA A 13 -7.75 17.25 18.87
N GLU A 14 -8.91 17.75 19.27
CA GLU A 14 -9.39 17.67 20.64
C GLU A 14 -9.72 16.22 21.00
N HIS A 15 -9.37 15.79 22.21
CA HIS A 15 -9.64 14.44 22.71
C HIS A 15 -10.14 14.48 24.14
N TYR A 16 -11.23 13.76 24.41
CA TYR A 16 -12.02 13.90 25.62
C TYR A 16 -12.05 12.63 26.45
N TYR A 17 -11.93 12.79 27.77
CA TYR A 17 -12.12 11.70 28.73
C TYR A 17 -12.52 12.23 30.11
N LEU A 18 -13.41 11.49 30.77
CA LEU A 18 -13.90 11.68 32.12
C LEU A 18 -12.94 11.11 33.14
N HIS A 19 -12.91 11.77 34.29
CA HIS A 19 -12.40 11.24 35.54
C HIS A 19 -13.55 11.16 36.53
N THR A 20 -13.81 9.97 37.06
CA THR A 20 -14.69 9.82 38.23
C THR A 20 -13.91 10.13 39.51
N LYS A 21 -14.65 10.38 40.59
CA LYS A 21 -14.11 10.21 41.94
C LYS A 21 -13.87 8.73 42.23
N PRO A 22 -13.15 8.38 43.32
CA PRO A 22 -12.95 6.99 43.70
C PRO A 22 -14.28 6.24 43.83
N ILE A 23 -14.36 5.07 43.18
CA ILE A 23 -15.54 4.21 43.17
C ILE A 23 -15.30 3.06 44.16
N PRO A 24 -16.14 2.90 45.20
CA PRO A 24 -16.03 1.76 46.11
C PRO A 24 -16.05 0.44 45.35
N GLU A 25 -15.19 -0.50 45.75
CA GLU A 25 -15.10 -1.86 45.17
C GLU A 25 -14.56 -1.95 43.74
N LEU A 26 -14.14 -0.84 43.11
CA LEU A 26 -13.39 -0.88 41.86
C LEU A 26 -11.98 -1.44 42.11
N GLY A 27 -11.78 -2.72 41.79
CA GLY A 27 -10.50 -3.38 41.99
C GLY A 27 -9.48 -3.14 40.86
N GLU A 28 -8.19 -3.17 41.20
CA GLU A 28 -7.05 -3.01 40.26
C GLU A 28 -7.05 -4.02 39.09
N LYS A 29 -7.77 -5.14 39.23
CA LYS A 29 -7.89 -6.16 38.18
C LYS A 29 -9.00 -5.85 37.16
N PHE A 30 -9.65 -4.70 37.27
CA PHE A 30 -10.68 -4.30 36.31
C PHE A 30 -10.07 -4.18 34.90
N PRO A 31 -10.60 -4.90 33.90
CA PRO A 31 -10.01 -4.90 32.57
C PRO A 31 -10.21 -3.54 31.89
N VAL A 32 -9.28 -3.19 30.98
CA VAL A 32 -9.55 -2.12 30.02
C VAL A 32 -10.68 -2.57 29.10
N VAL A 33 -11.76 -1.81 29.06
CA VAL A 33 -12.89 -2.07 28.18
C VAL A 33 -12.82 -1.14 26.98
N ARG A 34 -13.06 -1.70 25.79
CA ARG A 34 -13.31 -0.96 24.56
C ARG A 34 -14.63 -1.42 23.99
N ASP A 35 -15.51 -0.48 23.74
CA ASP A 35 -16.75 -0.70 23.00
C ASP A 35 -16.60 0.01 21.66
N LEU A 36 -16.31 -0.77 20.62
CA LEU A 36 -16.07 -0.24 19.28
C LEU A 36 -17.34 0.37 18.70
N ASP A 37 -18.50 -0.29 18.89
CA ASP A 37 -19.80 0.19 18.39
C ASP A 37 -20.20 1.51 19.06
N GLY A 38 -19.93 1.65 20.36
CA GLY A 38 -20.16 2.87 21.12
C GLY A 38 -19.05 3.92 20.97
N HIS A 39 -17.97 3.61 20.25
CA HIS A 39 -16.79 4.47 20.10
C HIS A 39 -16.12 4.89 21.43
N ILE A 40 -16.23 4.08 22.48
CA ILE A 40 -15.78 4.42 23.84
C ILE A 40 -14.76 3.42 24.39
N TYR A 41 -13.98 3.87 25.36
CA TYR A 41 -13.14 3.04 26.19
C TYR A 41 -13.20 3.49 27.64
N PHE A 42 -12.92 2.59 28.57
CA PHE A 42 -12.72 2.95 29.96
C PHE A 42 -11.80 1.96 30.68
N ARG A 43 -11.13 2.45 31.71
CA ARG A 43 -10.24 1.65 32.56
C ARG A 43 -10.24 2.16 33.98
N GLU A 44 -9.86 1.28 34.89
CA GLU A 44 -9.52 1.66 36.26
C GLU A 44 -8.23 2.50 36.27
N ASN A 45 -8.17 3.46 37.19
CA ASN A 45 -7.02 4.29 37.49
C ASN A 45 -7.04 4.77 38.95
N ASP A 46 -6.29 4.10 39.82
CA ASP A 46 -6.12 4.41 41.24
C ASP A 46 -7.45 4.48 42.03
N GLY A 47 -8.32 3.50 41.80
CA GLY A 47 -9.66 3.43 42.39
C GLY A 47 -10.70 4.34 41.71
N CYS A 48 -10.30 5.16 40.73
CA CYS A 48 -11.20 5.92 39.86
C CYS A 48 -11.42 5.20 38.53
N LEU A 49 -12.43 5.64 37.79
CA LEU A 49 -12.62 5.26 36.39
C LEU A 49 -12.22 6.42 35.47
N LEU A 50 -11.39 6.10 34.48
CA LEU A 50 -11.09 6.98 33.36
C LEU A 50 -11.84 6.46 32.13
N ALA A 51 -12.70 7.29 31.55
CA ALA A 51 -13.58 6.90 30.45
C ALA A 51 -13.60 7.94 29.34
N GLY A 52 -13.31 7.56 28.10
CA GLY A 52 -13.30 8.46 26.95
C GLY A 52 -13.73 7.75 25.67
N GLY A 53 -13.53 8.39 24.53
CA GLY A 53 -13.89 7.80 23.25
C GLY A 53 -13.38 8.62 22.09
N PHE A 54 -13.81 8.27 20.88
CA PHE A 54 -13.49 8.99 19.65
C PHE A 54 -14.77 9.32 18.90
N GLU A 55 -15.18 10.59 18.95
CA GLU A 55 -16.35 11.07 18.24
C GLU A 55 -16.20 10.82 16.73
N ALA A 56 -17.31 10.41 16.09
CA ALA A 56 -17.32 10.16 14.65
C ALA A 56 -16.88 11.38 13.81
N LYS A 57 -17.03 12.59 14.36
CA LYS A 57 -16.54 13.85 13.77
C LYS A 57 -15.69 14.57 14.80
N ALA A 58 -14.38 14.46 14.70
CA ALA A 58 -13.47 15.10 15.64
C ALA A 58 -13.38 16.62 15.42
N LYS A 59 -13.09 17.35 16.49
CA LYS A 59 -12.78 18.79 16.45
C LYS A 59 -11.27 19.00 16.24
N PRO A 60 -10.84 19.74 15.21
CA PRO A 60 -9.44 20.14 15.09
C PRO A 60 -9.09 21.13 16.21
N ALA A 61 -7.94 20.95 16.85
CA ALA A 61 -7.41 21.92 17.81
C ALA A 61 -6.53 22.97 17.09
N TYR A 62 -6.41 24.16 17.68
CA TYR A 62 -5.54 25.26 17.19
C TYR A 62 -5.83 25.66 15.73
N GLU A 63 -7.11 25.83 15.37
CA GLU A 63 -7.51 26.19 14.00
C GLU A 63 -7.03 27.58 13.53
N ASP A 64 -6.68 28.46 14.47
CA ASP A 64 -6.02 29.75 14.22
C ASP A 64 -4.54 29.61 13.81
N GLY A 65 -3.98 28.41 13.99
CA GLY A 65 -2.58 28.08 13.72
C GLY A 65 -1.61 28.46 14.84
N GLU A 66 -2.10 28.94 15.98
CA GLU A 66 -1.28 29.27 17.14
C GLU A 66 -1.23 28.08 18.11
N ILE A 67 -0.08 27.39 18.11
CA ILE A 67 0.14 26.26 19.03
C ILE A 67 0.99 26.76 20.20
N PRO A 68 0.47 26.75 21.45
CA PRO A 68 1.24 27.16 22.61
C PRO A 68 2.52 26.33 22.77
N ILE A 69 3.64 27.00 23.06
CA ILE A 69 4.95 26.35 23.14
C ILE A 69 5.00 25.42 24.36
N SER A 70 4.54 25.89 25.52
CA SER A 70 4.62 25.10 26.76
C SER A 70 3.46 24.10 26.87
N THR A 71 3.74 22.91 27.39
CA THR A 71 2.71 21.88 27.63
C THR A 71 1.64 22.38 28.62
N ALA A 72 2.02 23.23 29.58
CA ALA A 72 1.09 23.77 30.57
C ALA A 72 0.06 24.76 29.98
N GLU A 73 0.40 25.43 28.88
CA GLU A 73 -0.50 26.37 28.17
C GLU A 73 -1.35 25.67 27.11
N ARG A 74 -1.03 24.44 26.72
CA ARG A 74 -1.84 23.61 25.81
C ARG A 74 -3.09 23.05 26.50
N LYS A 75 -3.88 23.94 27.09
CA LYS A 75 -5.15 23.63 27.77
C LYS A 75 -6.31 23.90 26.82
N LEU A 76 -7.08 22.87 26.53
CA LEU A 76 -8.36 22.99 25.84
C LEU A 76 -9.48 22.95 26.86
N LEU A 77 -10.56 23.69 26.60
CA LEU A 77 -11.71 23.72 27.50
C LEU A 77 -12.54 22.45 27.33
N PRO A 78 -13.13 21.90 28.40
CA PRO A 78 -14.10 20.83 28.28
C PRO A 78 -15.29 21.27 27.42
N ASP A 79 -15.78 20.36 26.58
CA ASP A 79 -16.97 20.57 25.75
C ASP A 79 -17.93 19.41 25.97
N TRP A 80 -18.92 19.65 26.81
CA TRP A 80 -19.90 18.64 27.21
C TRP A 80 -20.84 18.27 26.08
N ASP A 81 -21.20 19.22 25.21
CA ASP A 81 -22.09 18.97 24.08
C ASP A 81 -21.42 18.09 23.03
N HIS A 82 -20.12 18.32 22.80
CA HIS A 82 -19.33 17.48 21.91
C HIS A 82 -19.14 16.06 22.46
N PHE A 83 -18.86 15.94 23.76
CA PHE A 83 -18.66 14.65 24.42
C PHE A 83 -19.97 13.88 24.68
N HIS A 84 -21.12 14.55 24.66
CA HIS A 84 -22.42 13.99 25.03
C HIS A 84 -22.74 12.64 24.35
N PRO A 85 -22.53 12.44 23.04
CA PRO A 85 -22.80 11.15 22.39
C PRO A 85 -21.98 9.99 22.98
N LEU A 86 -20.72 10.24 23.35
CA LEU A 86 -19.86 9.24 24.00
C LEU A 86 -20.31 8.96 25.44
N LEU A 87 -20.78 9.98 26.15
CA LEU A 87 -21.37 9.81 27.48
C LEU A 87 -22.63 8.95 27.44
N GLU A 88 -23.52 9.16 26.46
CA GLU A 88 -24.71 8.32 26.30
C GLU A 88 -24.33 6.84 26.11
N GLU A 89 -23.35 6.56 25.26
CA GLU A 89 -22.84 5.20 25.04
C GLU A 89 -22.18 4.62 26.30
N LEU A 90 -21.43 5.42 27.05
CA LEU A 90 -20.84 5.01 28.34
C LEU A 90 -21.93 4.61 29.34
N LEU A 91 -22.97 5.42 29.49
CA LEU A 91 -24.09 5.15 30.40
C LEU A 91 -24.98 3.99 29.90
N ARG A 92 -25.05 3.76 28.59
CA ARG A 92 -25.74 2.60 28.00
C ARG A 92 -24.97 1.31 28.27
N ARG A 93 -23.64 1.34 28.07
CA ARG A 93 -22.74 0.19 28.28
C ARG A 93 -22.55 -0.15 29.76
N CYS A 94 -22.46 0.86 30.62
CA CYS A 94 -22.28 0.72 32.06
C CYS A 94 -23.29 1.59 32.82
N PRO A 95 -24.54 1.10 32.99
CA PRO A 95 -25.61 1.88 33.62
C PRO A 95 -25.31 2.36 35.05
N SER A 96 -24.48 1.62 35.80
CA SER A 96 -24.06 2.01 37.15
C SER A 96 -23.25 3.31 37.20
N LEU A 97 -22.69 3.77 36.07
CA LEU A 97 -21.99 5.07 36.02
C LEU A 97 -22.89 6.27 36.24
N LYS A 98 -24.22 6.11 36.12
CA LYS A 98 -25.19 7.18 36.41
C LYS A 98 -25.12 7.67 37.86
N ASP A 99 -24.79 6.77 38.78
CA ASP A 99 -24.74 7.04 40.22
C ASP A 99 -23.33 7.40 40.71
N VAL A 100 -22.34 7.36 39.82
CA VAL A 100 -20.95 7.64 40.15
C VAL A 100 -20.69 9.14 40.13
N ALA A 101 -20.09 9.66 41.20
CA ALA A 101 -19.68 11.04 41.26
C ALA A 101 -18.55 11.32 40.27
N LEU A 102 -18.78 12.28 39.37
CA LEU A 102 -17.77 12.77 38.45
C LEU A 102 -16.81 13.75 39.17
N GLU A 103 -15.53 13.69 38.82
CA GLU A 103 -14.55 14.70 39.20
C GLU A 103 -14.43 15.80 38.13
N ARG A 104 -14.15 15.42 36.88
CA ARG A 104 -13.99 16.36 35.75
C ARG A 104 -14.09 15.69 34.39
N LEU A 105 -14.35 16.50 33.36
CA LEU A 105 -14.07 16.17 31.97
C LEU A 105 -12.74 16.83 31.56
N SER A 106 -11.83 16.04 30.99
CA SER A 106 -10.56 16.51 30.44
C SER A 106 -10.67 16.64 28.92
N ASN A 107 -10.07 17.69 28.37
CA ASN A 107 -9.87 17.85 26.94
C ASN A 107 -8.39 18.13 26.68
N CYS A 108 -7.74 17.32 25.84
CA CYS A 108 -6.34 17.49 25.47
C CYS A 108 -6.12 17.40 23.96
N PRO A 109 -5.14 18.14 23.41
CA PRO A 109 -4.79 18.02 22.01
C PRO A 109 -4.00 16.73 21.75
N GLU A 110 -4.42 15.96 20.75
CA GLU A 110 -3.67 14.81 20.23
C GLU A 110 -3.32 15.00 18.75
N ALA A 111 -2.10 14.64 18.35
CA ALA A 111 -1.63 14.84 16.97
C ALA A 111 -1.92 13.60 16.10
N PHE A 112 -2.66 13.81 15.00
CA PHE A 112 -3.01 12.79 14.04
C PHE A 112 -2.33 13.05 12.69
N SER A 113 -1.85 11.99 12.06
CA SER A 113 -1.45 12.01 10.65
C SER A 113 -2.69 11.92 9.73
N PRO A 114 -2.54 12.23 8.43
CA PRO A 114 -3.62 12.07 7.47
C PRO A 114 -4.20 10.66 7.33
N ASP A 115 -3.46 9.63 7.73
CA ASP A 115 -3.83 8.22 7.57
C ASP A 115 -4.03 7.49 8.91
N CYS A 116 -4.07 8.22 10.03
CA CYS A 116 -4.15 7.68 11.40
C CYS A 116 -2.95 6.83 11.86
N LYS A 117 -1.89 6.70 11.04
CA LYS A 117 -0.68 5.92 11.36
C LYS A 117 0.45 6.81 11.86
N TRP A 118 1.40 6.24 12.61
CA TRP A 118 2.56 6.99 13.10
C TRP A 118 3.48 7.44 11.96
N ILE A 119 4.30 8.46 12.21
CA ILE A 119 5.28 8.97 11.26
C ILE A 119 6.67 8.75 11.84
N ILE A 120 7.41 7.83 11.23
CA ILE A 120 8.68 7.30 11.73
C ILE A 120 9.71 7.34 10.59
N GLY A 121 10.98 7.57 10.91
CA GLY A 121 12.08 7.40 9.97
C GLY A 121 12.80 8.69 9.60
N GLU A 122 13.72 8.59 8.66
CA GLU A 122 14.59 9.70 8.27
C GLU A 122 13.91 10.62 7.27
N ALA A 123 13.87 11.91 7.57
CA ALA A 123 13.26 12.92 6.73
C ALA A 123 13.87 12.93 5.32
N PRO A 124 13.05 13.04 4.25
CA PRO A 124 13.57 13.17 2.89
C PRO A 124 14.39 14.45 2.67
N GLU A 125 14.09 15.53 3.40
CA GLU A 125 14.73 16.83 3.19
C GLU A 125 16.14 16.95 3.80
N ILE A 126 16.45 16.19 4.85
CA ILE A 126 17.71 16.31 5.60
C ILE A 126 18.23 14.92 5.98
N GLN A 127 19.48 14.64 5.60
CA GLN A 127 20.19 13.44 6.05
C GLN A 127 20.46 13.46 7.56
N ASN A 128 20.33 12.31 8.21
CA ASN A 128 20.47 12.08 9.65
C ASN A 128 19.44 12.83 10.52
N TYR A 129 18.31 13.26 9.94
CA TYR A 129 17.20 13.84 10.70
C TYR A 129 16.07 12.81 10.85
N LEU A 130 15.94 12.21 12.04
CA LEU A 130 14.91 11.21 12.32
C LEU A 130 13.66 11.84 12.95
N VAL A 131 12.49 11.41 12.48
CA VAL A 131 11.19 11.79 13.01
C VAL A 131 10.54 10.56 13.66
N ALA A 132 9.92 10.76 14.82
CA ALA A 132 9.01 9.81 15.45
C ALA A 132 7.84 10.61 16.05
N ALA A 133 6.76 10.75 15.28
CA ALA A 133 5.67 11.68 15.56
C ALA A 133 4.29 11.10 15.18
N GLY A 134 3.22 11.84 15.49
CA GLY A 134 1.83 11.36 15.27
C GLY A 134 1.42 10.23 16.21
N MET A 135 2.06 10.15 17.38
CA MET A 135 1.86 9.14 18.43
C MET A 135 0.55 9.36 19.21
N LYS A 136 -0.57 9.51 18.51
CA LYS A 136 -1.94 9.57 19.09
C LYS A 136 -2.21 8.39 20.03
N THR A 137 -3.16 8.48 20.96
CA THR A 137 -3.59 7.52 22.02
C THR A 137 -2.86 6.16 22.14
N VAL A 138 -2.81 5.34 21.08
CA VAL A 138 -2.07 4.06 20.99
C VAL A 138 -0.54 4.23 21.05
N GLY A 139 -0.03 5.46 20.91
CA GLY A 139 1.38 5.82 20.92
C GLY A 139 2.09 5.39 22.19
N MET A 140 1.42 5.45 23.35
CA MET A 140 1.99 4.92 24.60
C MET A 140 2.23 3.41 24.53
N SER A 141 1.27 2.64 24.01
CA SER A 141 1.43 1.18 23.86
C SER A 141 2.46 0.80 22.79
N ALA A 142 2.67 1.67 21.79
CA ALA A 142 3.60 1.43 20.70
C ALA A 142 5.02 1.96 20.96
N ALA A 143 5.20 2.82 21.98
CA ALA A 143 6.43 3.57 22.23
C ALA A 143 7.67 2.67 22.32
N GLY A 144 7.54 1.48 22.95
CA GLY A 144 8.64 0.52 23.03
C GLY A 144 9.08 -0.01 21.66
N GLY A 145 8.13 -0.34 20.78
CA GLY A 145 8.40 -0.81 19.42
C GLY A 145 8.98 0.30 18.53
N VAL A 146 8.43 1.50 18.61
CA VAL A 146 8.96 2.65 17.85
C VAL A 146 10.36 3.04 18.34
N GLY A 147 10.57 3.06 19.66
CA GLY A 147 11.87 3.32 20.26
C GLY A 147 12.93 2.34 19.76
N ARG A 148 12.60 1.04 19.71
CA ARG A 148 13.48 0.01 19.12
C ARG A 148 13.76 0.27 17.64
N ALA A 149 12.73 0.55 16.84
CA ALA A 149 12.90 0.78 15.40
C ALA A 149 13.79 1.99 15.09
N ILE A 150 13.64 3.09 15.84
CA ILE A 150 14.50 4.26 15.74
C ILE A 150 15.93 3.95 16.22
N ALA A 151 16.08 3.23 17.32
CA ALA A 151 17.39 2.82 17.82
C ALA A 151 18.14 1.92 16.81
N ASP A 152 17.45 0.99 16.16
CA ASP A 152 17.99 0.17 15.09
C ASP A 152 18.47 1.06 13.92
N ILE A 153 17.67 2.03 13.47
CA ILE A 153 18.09 2.97 12.40
C ILE A 153 19.35 3.76 12.81
N ILE A 154 19.41 4.25 14.05
CA ILE A 154 20.57 5.03 14.52
C ILE A 154 21.84 4.17 14.61
N THR A 155 21.72 2.96 15.15
CA THR A 155 22.89 2.13 15.51
C THR A 155 23.43 1.31 14.35
N GLN A 156 22.58 0.89 13.42
CA GLN A 156 22.96 0.00 12.32
C GLN A 156 22.46 0.49 10.95
N GLY A 157 21.73 1.61 10.89
CA GLY A 157 21.25 2.21 9.63
C GLY A 157 20.05 1.52 9.00
N TYR A 158 19.34 0.64 9.71
CA TYR A 158 18.09 -0.01 9.29
C TYR A 158 17.29 -0.47 10.48
N SER A 159 15.97 -0.61 10.30
CA SER A 159 15.07 -1.18 11.30
C SER A 159 14.99 -2.71 11.18
N THR A 160 14.91 -3.43 12.31
CA THR A 160 14.64 -4.88 12.33
C THR A 160 13.17 -5.23 12.07
N VAL A 161 12.30 -4.23 12.00
CA VAL A 161 10.89 -4.34 11.60
C VAL A 161 10.62 -3.50 10.37
N ASP A 162 9.67 -3.91 9.53
CA ASP A 162 9.29 -3.12 8.36
C ASP A 162 8.53 -1.87 8.76
N LEU A 163 8.99 -0.74 8.23
CA LEU A 163 8.45 0.58 8.52
C LEU A 163 7.78 1.20 7.31
N HIS A 164 7.66 0.53 6.15
CA HIS A 164 7.23 1.22 4.92
C HIS A 164 5.87 1.95 5.07
N GLU A 165 4.93 1.40 5.84
CA GLU A 165 3.64 2.03 6.14
C GLU A 165 3.69 3.17 7.17
N LEU A 166 4.76 3.24 7.94
CA LEU A 166 5.01 4.23 8.99
C LEU A 166 6.07 5.26 8.58
N ASP A 167 6.76 5.02 7.47
CA ASP A 167 7.86 5.82 6.96
C ASP A 167 7.38 7.24 6.63
N ILE A 168 8.14 8.26 7.00
CA ILE A 168 7.84 9.66 6.68
C ILE A 168 7.79 9.93 5.16
N SER A 169 8.56 9.19 4.37
CA SER A 169 8.59 9.30 2.91
C SER A 169 7.34 8.74 2.21
N ARG A 170 6.36 8.19 2.96
CA ARG A 170 5.04 7.88 2.41
C ARG A 170 4.20 9.13 2.17
N PHE A 171 4.62 10.30 2.63
CA PHE A 171 3.94 11.55 2.37
C PHE A 171 4.72 12.45 1.40
N LEU A 172 3.98 13.12 0.53
CA LEU A 172 4.46 14.24 -0.27
C LEU A 172 4.38 15.55 0.50
N GLY A 173 5.15 16.55 0.08
CA GLY A 173 5.06 17.90 0.64
C GLY A 173 3.65 18.51 0.58
N LEU A 174 2.82 18.08 -0.39
CA LEU A 174 1.42 18.50 -0.51
C LEU A 174 0.54 18.06 0.68
N HIS A 175 0.88 16.96 1.37
CA HIS A 175 0.14 16.51 2.55
C HIS A 175 0.38 17.40 3.78
N ASN A 176 1.33 18.33 3.73
CA ASN A 176 1.53 19.35 4.77
C ASN A 176 0.64 20.59 4.55
N ASN A 177 -0.25 20.56 3.55
CA ASN A 177 -1.21 21.64 3.35
C ASN A 177 -2.16 21.72 4.55
N ARG A 178 -2.19 22.89 5.21
CA ARG A 178 -2.98 23.13 6.43
C ARG A 178 -4.48 22.85 6.24
N LYS A 179 -5.06 23.23 5.09
CA LYS A 179 -6.48 22.98 4.80
C LYS A 179 -6.75 21.49 4.65
N PHE A 180 -5.91 20.77 3.91
CA PHE A 180 -6.01 19.31 3.77
C PHE A 180 -5.94 18.63 5.14
N LEU A 181 -4.95 18.98 5.96
CA LEU A 181 -4.76 18.42 7.30
C LEU A 181 -5.95 18.69 8.23
N ARG A 182 -6.43 19.94 8.25
CA ARG A 182 -7.60 20.36 9.03
C ARG A 182 -8.88 19.64 8.59
N ASP A 183 -9.09 19.48 7.29
CA ASP A 183 -10.28 18.79 6.78
C ASP A 183 -10.19 17.27 7.04
N ARG A 184 -8.99 16.67 6.92
CA ARG A 184 -8.71 15.25 7.17
C ARG A 184 -8.86 14.86 8.64
N VAL A 185 -8.34 15.67 9.56
CA VAL A 185 -8.35 15.36 11.01
C VAL A 185 -9.76 15.33 11.61
N ARG A 186 -10.78 15.90 10.93
CA ARG A 186 -12.17 15.79 11.35
C ARG A 186 -12.76 14.38 11.20
N GLU A 187 -12.15 13.56 10.35
CA GLU A 187 -12.61 12.20 10.02
C GLU A 187 -11.75 11.14 10.73
N VAL A 188 -10.43 11.32 10.69
CA VAL A 188 -9.44 10.29 11.07
C VAL A 188 -9.56 9.75 12.50
N PRO A 189 -9.80 10.57 13.55
CA PRO A 189 -9.94 10.06 14.91
C PRO A 189 -11.17 9.15 15.06
N GLY A 190 -12.31 9.51 14.46
CA GLY A 190 -13.54 8.72 14.49
C GLY A 190 -13.37 7.32 13.87
N LEU A 191 -12.46 7.17 12.90
CA LEU A 191 -12.12 5.90 12.28
C LEU A 191 -11.33 4.94 13.20
N HIS A 192 -10.91 5.39 14.40
CA HIS A 192 -10.12 4.54 15.29
C HIS A 192 -10.87 3.32 15.79
N TYR A 193 -12.18 3.45 16.03
CA TYR A 193 -13.08 2.38 16.45
C TYR A 193 -14.12 2.01 15.38
N ASP A 194 -14.13 2.71 14.25
CA ASP A 194 -15.00 2.37 13.13
C ASP A 194 -14.58 1.05 12.46
N LEU A 195 -15.57 0.34 11.91
CA LEU A 195 -15.34 -0.90 11.17
C LEU A 195 -14.95 -0.56 9.72
N ASN A 196 -13.64 -0.49 9.47
CA ASN A 196 -13.12 -0.23 8.13
C ASN A 196 -13.23 -1.47 7.24
N TYR A 197 -14.19 -1.44 6.32
CA TYR A 197 -14.29 -2.44 5.26
C TYR A 197 -13.09 -2.40 4.29
N PRO A 198 -12.83 -3.50 3.55
CA PRO A 198 -11.76 -3.57 2.58
C PRO A 198 -11.80 -2.43 1.56
N PHE A 199 -10.63 -1.89 1.21
CA PHE A 199 -10.51 -0.70 0.35
C PHE A 199 -11.29 0.52 0.87
N HIS A 200 -11.28 0.73 2.19
CA HIS A 200 -11.79 1.96 2.79
C HIS A 200 -11.18 3.20 2.13
N GLU A 201 -12.03 4.16 1.80
CA GLU A 201 -11.64 5.44 1.21
C GLU A 201 -12.10 6.58 2.09
N PHE A 202 -11.20 7.53 2.33
CA PHE A 202 -11.55 8.70 3.10
C PHE A 202 -12.50 9.65 2.35
N ARG A 203 -13.40 10.29 3.11
CA ARG A 203 -14.43 11.20 2.59
C ARG A 203 -13.97 12.66 2.55
N THR A 204 -13.11 13.08 3.47
CA THR A 204 -12.56 14.45 3.49
C THR A 204 -11.24 14.53 2.73
N GLY A 205 -10.55 15.68 2.68
CA GLY A 205 -9.19 15.79 2.12
C GLY A 205 -9.02 15.27 0.68
N ARG A 206 -10.05 15.39 -0.17
CA ARG A 206 -10.07 14.90 -1.57
C ARG A 206 -9.65 15.97 -2.57
N ASN A 207 -9.38 15.52 -3.80
CA ASN A 207 -9.02 16.35 -4.95
C ASN A 207 -7.73 17.17 -4.73
N LEU A 208 -6.77 16.63 -3.98
CA LEU A 208 -5.46 17.28 -3.79
C LEU A 208 -4.64 17.25 -5.09
N ARG A 209 -4.74 16.16 -5.85
CA ARG A 209 -4.16 15.98 -7.19
C ARG A 209 -5.16 15.26 -8.08
N MET A 210 -5.23 15.67 -9.34
CA MET A 210 -6.08 15.05 -10.36
C MET A 210 -5.26 14.89 -11.64
N SER A 211 -5.53 13.84 -12.42
CA SER A 211 -4.92 13.72 -13.74
C SER A 211 -5.55 14.74 -14.71
N PRO A 212 -4.86 15.13 -15.80
CA PRO A 212 -5.43 16.03 -16.80
C PRO A 212 -6.73 15.50 -17.43
N ILE A 213 -6.94 14.18 -17.40
CA ILE A 213 -8.14 13.52 -17.93
C ILE A 213 -9.22 13.29 -16.88
N PHE A 214 -9.01 13.69 -15.62
CA PHE A 214 -9.96 13.52 -14.53
C PHE A 214 -11.39 14.00 -14.86
N PRO A 215 -11.61 15.18 -15.47
CA PRO A 215 -12.96 15.61 -15.82
C PRO A 215 -13.66 14.64 -16.78
N ALA A 216 -12.94 14.13 -17.78
CA ALA A 216 -13.48 13.17 -18.74
C ALA A 216 -13.72 11.79 -18.12
N LEU A 217 -12.88 11.36 -17.16
CA LEU A 217 -13.10 10.13 -16.40
C LEU A 217 -14.34 10.24 -15.51
N LYS A 218 -14.53 11.40 -14.86
CA LYS A 218 -15.72 11.70 -14.06
C LYS A 218 -16.99 11.63 -14.91
N GLU A 219 -16.96 12.23 -16.10
CA GLU A 219 -18.06 12.16 -17.07
C GLU A 219 -18.32 10.74 -17.57
N ALA A 220 -17.27 9.94 -17.75
CA ALA A 220 -17.38 8.52 -18.08
C ALA A 220 -17.96 7.65 -16.95
N GLY A 221 -18.21 8.24 -15.76
CA GLY A 221 -18.77 7.54 -14.62
C GLY A 221 -17.71 6.88 -13.73
N ALA A 222 -16.48 7.40 -13.69
CA ALA A 222 -15.48 6.92 -12.73
C ALA A 222 -15.98 7.03 -11.28
N VAL A 223 -15.69 6.01 -10.49
CA VAL A 223 -15.78 6.02 -9.03
C VAL A 223 -14.36 6.01 -8.48
N PHE A 224 -14.01 6.98 -7.63
CA PHE A 224 -12.63 7.33 -7.32
C PHE A 224 -12.15 6.79 -5.97
N SER A 225 -11.02 6.09 -6.04
CA SER A 225 -10.08 5.87 -4.92
C SER A 225 -9.12 7.05 -4.77
N GLN A 226 -8.46 7.18 -3.61
CA GLN A 226 -7.38 8.12 -3.38
C GLN A 226 -6.05 7.40 -3.13
N VAL A 227 -4.98 7.83 -3.81
CA VAL A 227 -3.62 7.34 -3.54
C VAL A 227 -2.61 8.49 -3.70
N MET A 228 -1.78 8.75 -2.69
CA MET A 228 -0.82 9.86 -2.70
C MET A 228 -1.43 11.22 -3.10
N GLY A 229 -2.65 11.47 -2.65
CA GLY A 229 -3.44 12.66 -2.97
C GLY A 229 -4.10 12.67 -4.36
N TYR A 230 -3.78 11.72 -5.23
CA TYR A 230 -4.44 11.57 -6.53
C TYR A 230 -5.81 10.93 -6.41
N GLU A 231 -6.77 11.49 -7.14
CA GLU A 231 -8.01 10.82 -7.48
C GLU A 231 -7.76 9.80 -8.60
N ARG A 232 -7.95 8.51 -8.30
CA ARG A 232 -7.73 7.41 -9.25
C ARG A 232 -9.01 6.59 -9.43
N PRO A 233 -9.50 6.36 -10.67
CA PRO A 233 -10.66 5.50 -10.89
C PRO A 233 -10.42 4.09 -10.33
N ALA A 234 -11.27 3.67 -9.41
CA ALA A 234 -11.31 2.31 -8.89
C ALA A 234 -12.08 1.39 -9.85
N TRP A 235 -13.25 1.85 -10.31
CA TRP A 235 -14.08 1.25 -11.36
C TRP A 235 -14.95 2.33 -12.03
N PHE A 236 -15.75 1.94 -13.02
CA PHE A 236 -16.63 2.79 -13.79
C PHE A 236 -18.07 2.30 -13.73
N ASP A 237 -18.98 3.24 -13.45
CA ASP A 237 -20.41 3.00 -13.47
C ASP A 237 -21.10 4.13 -14.25
N LYS A 238 -21.32 3.88 -15.54
CA LYS A 238 -21.93 4.87 -16.43
C LYS A 238 -23.39 5.16 -16.08
N LYS A 239 -24.11 4.22 -15.47
CA LYS A 239 -25.56 4.37 -15.20
C LYS A 239 -25.82 5.46 -14.17
N ASN A 240 -24.97 5.57 -13.15
CA ASN A 240 -25.10 6.58 -12.09
C ASN A 240 -24.02 7.67 -12.19
N ALA A 241 -23.56 7.97 -13.41
CA ALA A 241 -22.49 8.95 -13.66
C ALA A 241 -22.94 10.40 -13.44
N ALA A 242 -24.23 10.70 -13.59
CA ALA A 242 -24.78 12.04 -13.49
C ALA A 242 -25.64 12.23 -12.23
N ASP A 243 -25.76 13.48 -11.77
CA ASP A 243 -26.72 13.88 -10.76
C ASP A 243 -28.14 14.09 -11.35
N GLU A 244 -29.09 14.47 -10.51
CA GLU A 244 -30.50 14.72 -10.90
C GLU A 244 -30.63 15.83 -11.97
N LYS A 245 -29.61 16.67 -12.14
CA LYS A 245 -29.56 17.75 -13.13
C LYS A 245 -28.78 17.34 -14.38
N GLY A 246 -28.37 16.09 -14.51
CA GLY A 246 -27.59 15.58 -15.63
C GLY A 246 -26.10 15.95 -15.59
N SER A 247 -25.59 16.53 -14.49
CA SER A 247 -24.19 16.94 -14.37
C SER A 247 -23.31 15.79 -13.86
N PRO A 248 -22.05 15.63 -14.33
CA PRO A 248 -21.16 14.57 -13.84
C PRO A 248 -20.96 14.62 -12.32
N LYS A 249 -21.18 13.49 -11.65
CA LYS A 249 -21.10 13.34 -10.19
C LYS A 249 -19.72 12.86 -9.75
N PHE A 250 -19.15 13.47 -8.72
CA PHE A 250 -17.96 12.93 -8.06
C PHE A 250 -18.40 11.84 -7.09
N ARG A 251 -17.81 10.65 -7.20
CA ARG A 251 -18.18 9.48 -6.39
C ARG A 251 -16.94 8.87 -5.80
N ILE A 252 -17.01 8.55 -4.52
CA ILE A 252 -15.95 7.91 -3.77
C ILE A 252 -16.19 6.40 -3.78
N ALA A 253 -15.14 5.63 -4.01
CA ALA A 253 -15.20 4.18 -3.95
C ALA A 253 -15.55 3.72 -2.52
N THR A 254 -16.43 2.74 -2.41
CA THR A 254 -16.81 2.12 -1.14
C THR A 254 -16.89 0.60 -1.31
N THR A 255 -16.65 -0.12 -0.23
CA THR A 255 -16.97 -1.54 -0.07
C THR A 255 -17.78 -1.63 1.21
N ASN A 256 -18.99 -2.20 1.13
CA ASN A 256 -19.97 -2.12 2.21
C ASN A 256 -20.17 -3.48 2.90
N GLY A 257 -19.10 -4.27 3.00
CA GLY A 257 -19.14 -5.63 3.53
C GLY A 257 -17.85 -6.40 3.27
N PHE A 258 -17.80 -7.63 3.80
CA PHE A 258 -16.68 -8.55 3.60
C PHE A 258 -16.99 -9.66 2.58
N GLY A 259 -18.25 -9.80 2.12
CA GLY A 259 -18.64 -10.75 1.07
C GLY A 259 -18.44 -10.17 -0.33
N LYS A 260 -19.19 -10.71 -1.30
CA LYS A 260 -19.17 -10.20 -2.69
C LYS A 260 -19.44 -8.70 -2.75
N PRO A 261 -18.53 -7.90 -3.32
CA PRO A 261 -18.72 -6.46 -3.35
C PRO A 261 -19.80 -6.07 -4.37
N HIS A 262 -20.55 -5.02 -4.07
CA HIS A 262 -21.58 -4.47 -4.98
C HIS A 262 -21.01 -3.97 -6.32
N TRP A 263 -19.71 -3.68 -6.38
CA TRP A 263 -19.00 -3.26 -7.59
C TRP A 263 -18.50 -4.45 -8.44
N PHE A 264 -18.76 -5.71 -8.04
CA PHE A 264 -18.27 -6.92 -8.69
C PHE A 264 -18.56 -6.94 -10.20
N ASP A 265 -19.81 -6.73 -10.60
CA ASP A 265 -20.21 -6.82 -12.02
C ASP A 265 -19.57 -5.71 -12.87
N HIS A 266 -19.35 -4.53 -12.29
CA HIS A 266 -18.64 -3.45 -12.97
C HIS A 266 -17.19 -3.85 -13.26
N VAL A 267 -16.51 -4.36 -12.23
CA VAL A 267 -15.12 -4.82 -12.33
C VAL A 267 -15.01 -6.03 -13.24
N GLN A 268 -15.98 -6.95 -13.24
CA GLN A 268 -16.04 -8.08 -14.16
C GLN A 268 -16.11 -7.60 -15.62
N SER A 269 -17.04 -6.69 -15.92
CA SER A 269 -17.20 -6.14 -17.27
C SER A 269 -15.94 -5.42 -17.76
N GLU A 270 -15.25 -4.68 -16.89
CA GLU A 270 -13.97 -4.04 -17.20
C GLU A 270 -12.87 -5.07 -17.46
N TYR A 271 -12.76 -6.07 -16.58
CA TYR A 271 -11.82 -7.18 -16.69
C TYR A 271 -11.99 -7.93 -18.03
N GLU A 272 -13.22 -8.33 -18.36
CA GLU A 272 -13.54 -9.05 -19.60
C GLU A 272 -13.20 -8.21 -20.81
N ASN A 273 -13.47 -6.90 -20.75
CA ASN A 273 -13.12 -5.98 -21.82
C ASN A 273 -11.59 -5.84 -22.00
N CYS A 274 -10.81 -5.85 -20.93
CA CYS A 274 -9.35 -5.90 -21.02
C CYS A 274 -8.83 -7.22 -21.63
N ARG A 275 -9.46 -8.35 -21.28
CA ARG A 275 -9.06 -9.67 -21.78
C ARG A 275 -9.42 -9.89 -23.25
N GLU A 276 -10.59 -9.42 -23.66
CA GLU A 276 -11.19 -9.77 -24.95
C GLU A 276 -11.20 -8.62 -25.96
N ARG A 277 -10.93 -7.38 -25.54
CA ARG A 277 -11.01 -6.18 -26.38
C ARG A 277 -9.88 -5.20 -26.03
N ILE A 278 -10.22 -3.94 -25.73
CA ILE A 278 -9.27 -2.85 -25.45
C ILE A 278 -9.72 -2.13 -24.18
N GLY A 279 -8.90 -2.21 -23.14
CA GLY A 279 -9.07 -1.44 -21.90
C GLY A 279 -8.22 -0.17 -21.89
N MET A 280 -8.81 0.94 -21.46
CA MET A 280 -8.12 2.22 -21.23
C MET A 280 -8.03 2.51 -19.73
N SER A 281 -6.82 2.64 -19.21
CA SER A 281 -6.58 2.90 -17.79
C SER A 281 -5.76 4.17 -17.58
N ASP A 282 -6.08 4.92 -16.52
CA ASP A 282 -5.31 6.11 -16.14
C ASP A 282 -4.08 5.73 -15.30
N TYR A 283 -2.90 5.88 -15.91
CA TYR A 283 -1.59 5.62 -15.31
C TYR A 283 -0.88 6.90 -14.82
N SER A 284 -1.53 8.07 -14.88
CA SER A 284 -0.94 9.36 -14.48
C SER A 284 -0.44 9.37 -13.03
N THR A 285 -1.00 8.52 -12.17
CA THR A 285 -0.63 8.41 -10.75
C THR A 285 0.69 7.67 -10.50
N PHE A 286 1.21 6.87 -11.43
CA PHE A 286 2.48 6.14 -11.22
C PHE A 286 3.65 7.09 -10.96
N THR A 287 4.62 6.65 -10.16
CA THR A 287 5.88 7.37 -9.94
C THR A 287 6.67 7.39 -11.24
N LYS A 288 7.09 8.59 -11.66
CA LYS A 288 7.85 8.85 -12.90
C LYS A 288 9.03 9.73 -12.52
N ILE A 289 10.25 9.26 -12.77
CA ILE A 289 11.48 10.01 -12.50
C ILE A 289 12.33 10.01 -13.76
N ASP A 290 12.81 11.18 -14.13
CA ASP A 290 13.71 11.38 -15.27
C ASP A 290 15.16 11.49 -14.75
N LEU A 291 16.04 10.63 -15.26
CA LEU A 291 17.42 10.50 -14.82
C LEU A 291 18.34 10.63 -16.02
N TRP A 292 19.23 11.63 -16.00
CA TRP A 292 20.20 11.83 -17.06
C TRP A 292 21.51 12.42 -16.52
N SER A 293 22.57 12.24 -17.29
CA SER A 293 23.88 12.84 -17.02
C SER A 293 24.56 13.23 -18.33
N LYS A 294 25.63 14.04 -18.23
CA LYS A 294 26.42 14.42 -19.41
C LYS A 294 27.29 13.27 -19.92
N GLY A 295 27.88 12.50 -19.01
CA GLY A 295 28.61 11.27 -19.31
C GLY A 295 27.87 10.06 -18.77
N ASN A 296 28.61 9.00 -18.42
CA ASN A 296 28.06 7.72 -17.99
C ASN A 296 27.63 7.69 -16.52
N GLU A 297 27.65 8.81 -15.80
CA GLU A 297 27.40 8.82 -14.34
C GLU A 297 26.03 8.24 -13.98
N VAL A 298 24.99 8.49 -14.79
CA VAL A 298 23.66 7.89 -14.59
C VAL A 298 23.65 6.39 -14.86
N VAL A 299 24.42 5.92 -15.84
CA VAL A 299 24.54 4.49 -16.16
C VAL A 299 25.24 3.78 -15.00
N ASP A 300 26.36 4.33 -14.52
CA ASP A 300 27.13 3.78 -13.40
C ASP A 300 26.30 3.75 -12.12
N LEU A 301 25.58 4.85 -11.83
CA LEU A 301 24.66 4.92 -10.69
C LEU A 301 23.55 3.86 -10.78
N LEU A 302 22.88 3.77 -11.94
CA LEU A 302 21.79 2.81 -12.11
C LEU A 302 22.33 1.37 -12.08
N GLN A 303 23.53 1.11 -12.60
CA GLN A 303 24.20 -0.19 -12.46
C GLN A 303 24.51 -0.52 -10.99
N TYR A 304 24.76 0.47 -10.15
CA TYR A 304 25.00 0.27 -8.72
C TYR A 304 23.69 0.07 -7.93
N LEU A 305 22.65 0.86 -8.23
CA LEU A 305 21.37 0.81 -7.51
C LEU A 305 20.48 -0.36 -7.91
N CYS A 306 20.48 -0.71 -9.19
CA CYS A 306 19.59 -1.73 -9.74
C CYS A 306 20.26 -3.10 -9.66
N SER A 307 19.46 -4.16 -9.61
CA SER A 307 19.97 -5.54 -9.62
C SER A 307 20.04 -6.16 -11.00
N ASN A 308 19.32 -5.62 -11.99
CA ASN A 308 19.47 -6.03 -13.38
C ASN A 308 20.64 -5.29 -14.04
N ASP A 309 20.98 -5.68 -15.26
CA ASP A 309 21.90 -4.94 -16.12
C ASP A 309 21.12 -3.85 -16.86
N VAL A 310 21.42 -2.60 -16.56
CA VAL A 310 20.72 -1.43 -17.13
C VAL A 310 21.38 -0.92 -18.40
N ASP A 311 22.62 -1.33 -18.69
CA ASP A 311 23.39 -0.91 -19.87
C ASP A 311 22.98 -1.72 -21.12
N GLN A 312 21.67 -1.74 -21.38
CA GLN A 312 21.05 -2.41 -22.53
C GLN A 312 20.88 -1.42 -23.70
N PRO A 313 20.73 -1.87 -24.95
CA PRO A 313 20.58 -0.96 -26.09
C PRO A 313 19.51 0.12 -25.88
N VAL A 314 19.74 1.33 -26.39
CA VAL A 314 18.75 2.42 -26.35
C VAL A 314 17.42 1.96 -26.93
N GLY A 315 16.31 2.29 -26.26
CA GLY A 315 14.97 1.78 -26.53
C GLY A 315 14.56 0.58 -25.67
N SER A 316 15.47 -0.01 -24.90
CA SER A 316 15.17 -1.12 -24.00
C SER A 316 14.32 -0.69 -22.79
N ILE A 317 13.47 -1.59 -22.32
CA ILE A 317 12.76 -1.51 -21.04
C ILE A 317 13.32 -2.60 -20.12
N ILE A 318 13.96 -2.18 -19.03
CA ILE A 318 14.61 -3.06 -18.07
C ILE A 318 13.77 -3.14 -16.80
N HIS A 319 13.26 -4.33 -16.48
CA HIS A 319 12.64 -4.60 -15.19
C HIS A 319 13.69 -4.91 -14.14
N THR A 320 13.69 -4.18 -13.02
CA THR A 320 14.73 -4.32 -12.01
C THR A 320 14.23 -3.95 -10.61
N GLY A 321 14.84 -4.55 -9.58
CA GLY A 321 14.72 -4.10 -8.20
C GLY A 321 15.90 -3.23 -7.79
N MET A 322 15.66 -2.27 -6.91
CA MET A 322 16.69 -1.63 -6.08
C MET A 322 16.59 -2.22 -4.67
N HIS A 323 17.72 -2.70 -4.15
CA HIS A 323 17.74 -3.44 -2.90
C HIS A 323 18.45 -2.67 -1.80
N ASN A 324 18.10 -2.99 -0.55
CA ASN A 324 18.94 -2.64 0.58
C ASN A 324 20.11 -3.63 0.71
N ARG A 325 21.04 -3.34 1.62
CA ARG A 325 22.21 -4.18 1.87
C ARG A 325 21.87 -5.62 2.31
N HIS A 326 20.64 -5.88 2.75
CA HIS A 326 20.16 -7.20 3.14
C HIS A 326 19.44 -7.94 1.99
N GLY A 327 19.37 -7.34 0.79
CA GLY A 327 18.77 -7.94 -0.39
C GLY A 327 17.25 -7.74 -0.50
N GLY A 328 16.63 -7.02 0.44
CA GLY A 328 15.20 -6.71 0.39
C GLY A 328 14.88 -5.52 -0.52
N TYR A 329 13.65 -5.45 -1.05
CA TYR A 329 13.24 -4.42 -2.00
C TYR A 329 13.04 -3.04 -1.35
N GLU A 330 13.91 -2.09 -1.70
CA GLU A 330 13.64 -0.66 -1.50
C GLU A 330 12.75 -0.10 -2.62
N ASN A 331 12.86 -0.69 -3.82
CA ASN A 331 12.09 -0.32 -4.99
C ASN A 331 11.95 -1.49 -5.99
N ASP A 332 10.77 -1.66 -6.60
CA ASP A 332 10.55 -2.53 -7.77
C ASP A 332 10.10 -1.65 -8.94
N CYS A 333 10.92 -1.51 -9.98
CA CYS A 333 10.73 -0.54 -11.04
C CYS A 333 11.04 -1.05 -12.45
N SER A 334 10.64 -0.24 -13.42
CA SER A 334 11.03 -0.38 -14.83
C SER A 334 11.83 0.85 -15.26
N LEU A 335 12.95 0.62 -15.95
CA LEU A 335 13.78 1.66 -16.55
C LEU A 335 13.63 1.61 -18.06
N ALA A 336 13.18 2.70 -18.67
CA ALA A 336 13.22 2.87 -20.12
C ALA A 336 14.47 3.67 -20.49
N ARG A 337 15.41 3.07 -21.25
CA ARG A 337 16.62 3.77 -21.72
C ARG A 337 16.28 4.59 -22.96
N LEU A 338 16.23 5.91 -22.81
CA LEU A 338 15.78 6.85 -23.84
C LEU A 338 16.93 7.33 -24.75
N SER A 339 18.13 7.43 -24.19
CA SER A 339 19.38 7.65 -24.94
C SER A 339 20.54 7.02 -24.18
N GLU A 340 21.78 7.18 -24.66
CA GLU A 340 22.96 6.58 -24.04
C GLU A 340 23.04 6.87 -22.53
N ASN A 341 22.76 8.11 -22.13
CA ASN A 341 22.85 8.61 -20.76
C ASN A 341 21.54 9.25 -20.27
N HIS A 342 20.39 8.68 -20.67
CA HIS A 342 19.07 9.18 -20.29
C HIS A 342 18.09 8.03 -20.07
N TYR A 343 17.51 7.96 -18.88
CA TYR A 343 16.55 6.94 -18.46
C TYR A 343 15.29 7.57 -17.90
N MET A 344 14.16 6.95 -18.16
CA MET A 344 12.92 7.21 -17.45
C MET A 344 12.59 6.02 -16.55
N MET A 345 12.51 6.27 -15.25
CA MET A 345 12.13 5.27 -14.26
C MET A 345 10.63 5.36 -13.97
N ILE A 346 10.01 4.18 -13.86
CA ILE A 346 8.59 4.00 -13.57
C ILE A 346 8.47 3.04 -12.37
N ALA A 347 7.78 3.47 -11.32
CA ALA A 347 7.56 2.69 -10.11
C ALA A 347 6.11 2.87 -9.59
N PRO A 348 5.62 1.98 -8.70
CA PRO A 348 4.32 2.14 -8.04
C PRO A 348 4.13 3.52 -7.39
N THR A 349 2.90 4.04 -7.43
CA THR A 349 2.55 5.38 -6.92
C THR A 349 2.97 5.62 -5.46
N VAL A 350 2.82 4.61 -4.61
CA VAL A 350 3.14 4.72 -3.18
C VAL A 350 4.64 4.91 -2.89
N GLN A 351 5.50 4.73 -3.90
CA GLN A 351 6.94 4.89 -3.75
C GLN A 351 7.44 6.28 -4.13
N GLN A 352 6.58 7.23 -4.50
CA GLN A 352 7.02 8.49 -5.13
C GLN A 352 8.11 9.23 -4.34
N ALA A 353 7.90 9.48 -3.05
CA ALA A 353 8.87 10.19 -2.22
C ALA A 353 10.02 9.27 -1.75
N ARG A 354 9.74 8.00 -1.41
CA ARG A 354 10.76 7.01 -1.01
C ARG A 354 11.81 6.79 -2.10
N CYS A 355 11.34 6.57 -3.33
CA CYS A 355 12.17 6.33 -4.50
C CYS A 355 13.11 7.50 -4.77
N LYS A 356 12.56 8.72 -4.73
CA LYS A 356 13.34 9.95 -4.88
C LYS A 356 14.41 10.06 -3.79
N ALA A 357 14.02 9.89 -2.53
CA ALA A 357 14.95 9.96 -1.40
C ALA A 357 16.06 8.90 -1.51
N TRP A 358 15.74 7.67 -1.92
CA TRP A 358 16.73 6.60 -2.10
C TRP A 358 17.74 6.94 -3.20
N ILE A 359 17.29 7.47 -4.34
CA ILE A 359 18.19 7.90 -5.43
C ILE A 359 19.04 9.09 -4.99
N GLU A 360 18.42 10.12 -4.42
CA GLU A 360 19.12 11.33 -3.97
C GLU A 360 20.25 11.02 -2.98
N ARG A 361 20.06 10.03 -2.11
CA ARG A 361 21.08 9.59 -1.14
C ARG A 361 22.27 8.88 -1.77
N HIS A 362 22.13 8.35 -2.98
CA HIS A 362 23.17 7.57 -3.66
C HIS A 362 23.73 8.27 -4.91
N LEU A 363 23.25 9.47 -5.27
CA LEU A 363 23.79 10.24 -6.39
C LEU A 363 25.26 10.60 -6.15
N PRO A 364 26.17 10.37 -7.13
CA PRO A 364 27.53 10.87 -7.05
C PRO A 364 27.55 12.41 -7.16
N PRO A 365 28.60 13.09 -6.64
CA PRO A 365 28.73 14.54 -6.75
C PRO A 365 28.70 15.00 -8.22
N GLY A 366 27.61 15.65 -8.65
CA GLY A 366 27.44 16.17 -10.02
C GLY A 366 26.24 15.62 -10.80
N GLY A 367 25.55 14.58 -10.32
CA GLY A 367 24.29 14.12 -10.90
C GLY A 367 23.16 15.14 -10.71
N ARG A 368 22.37 15.43 -11.74
CA ARG A 368 21.23 16.36 -11.67
C ARG A 368 19.95 15.66 -12.08
N GLU A 369 18.93 15.72 -11.21
CA GLU A 369 17.53 15.46 -11.57
C GLU A 369 16.96 16.75 -12.19
N LEU A 370 16.23 16.65 -13.31
CA LEU A 370 15.62 17.80 -13.96
C LEU A 370 14.19 17.48 -14.38
N ASP A 371 13.23 18.28 -13.93
CA ASP A 371 11.86 18.26 -14.44
C ASP A 371 11.84 18.93 -15.82
N VAL A 372 11.37 18.21 -16.85
CA VAL A 372 11.34 18.69 -18.24
C VAL A 372 9.91 18.80 -18.76
N GLY A 373 9.52 20.01 -19.13
CA GLY A 373 8.33 20.32 -19.91
C GLY A 373 8.68 21.17 -21.13
N LEU A 374 8.78 20.54 -22.29
CA LEU A 374 8.59 21.16 -23.61
C LEU A 374 7.89 20.15 -24.51
N ALA A 375 6.69 20.51 -24.97
CA ALA A 375 5.70 19.55 -25.43
C ALA A 375 5.69 19.38 -26.96
N ASN A 376 6.22 18.23 -27.37
CA ASN A 376 5.90 17.35 -28.50
C ASN A 376 6.61 16.02 -28.13
N GLY A 377 5.96 14.84 -28.15
CA GLY A 377 6.62 13.59 -27.71
C GLY A 377 5.80 12.69 -26.79
N ILE A 378 4.76 12.07 -27.33
CA ILE A 378 4.09 10.93 -26.69
C ILE A 378 5.06 9.74 -26.72
N ARG A 379 5.40 9.17 -25.56
CA ARG A 379 6.25 7.97 -25.47
C ARG A 379 5.35 6.75 -25.31
N ALA A 380 5.49 5.75 -26.18
CA ALA A 380 4.77 4.49 -26.10
C ALA A 380 5.71 3.37 -25.63
N LEU A 381 5.39 2.77 -24.48
CA LEU A 381 6.14 1.65 -23.93
C LEU A 381 5.30 0.38 -23.99
N ASN A 382 5.81 -0.69 -24.62
CA ASN A 382 5.14 -2.01 -24.62
C ASN A 382 5.35 -2.67 -23.24
N LEU A 383 4.57 -2.20 -22.27
CA LEU A 383 4.58 -2.63 -20.88
C LEU A 383 3.16 -2.55 -20.37
N THR A 384 2.65 -3.60 -19.71
CA THR A 384 1.35 -3.57 -19.05
C THR A 384 1.41 -4.22 -17.67
N HIS A 385 0.68 -3.67 -16.69
CA HIS A 385 0.48 -4.34 -15.40
C HIS A 385 -0.69 -5.31 -15.41
N THR A 386 -1.42 -5.41 -16.53
CA THR A 386 -2.54 -6.35 -16.72
C THR A 386 -2.08 -7.69 -17.28
N GLY A 387 -0.85 -7.77 -17.81
CA GLY A 387 -0.35 -8.99 -18.48
C GLY A 387 -1.03 -9.28 -19.82
N GLU A 388 -1.71 -8.27 -20.38
CA GLU A 388 -2.31 -8.29 -21.72
C GLU A 388 -1.46 -7.46 -22.69
N LEU A 389 -1.58 -7.71 -24.00
CA LEU A 389 -0.92 -6.89 -25.03
C LEU A 389 -1.40 -5.44 -24.91
N GLY A 390 -0.46 -4.49 -24.93
CA GLY A 390 -0.80 -3.08 -24.89
C GLY A 390 0.40 -2.18 -24.66
N TYR A 391 0.14 -0.88 -24.63
CA TYR A 391 1.15 0.14 -24.42
C TYR A 391 0.75 1.06 -23.28
N VAL A 392 1.74 1.49 -22.49
CA VAL A 392 1.60 2.67 -21.64
C VAL A 392 2.07 3.87 -22.42
N LEU A 393 1.19 4.88 -22.52
CA LEU A 393 1.48 6.14 -23.20
C LEU A 393 1.80 7.23 -22.18
N TYR A 394 3.01 7.77 -22.23
CA TYR A 394 3.39 8.94 -21.45
C TYR A 394 3.17 10.17 -22.31
N ILE A 395 2.24 11.01 -21.87
CA ILE A 395 1.72 12.14 -22.65
C ILE A 395 1.94 13.41 -21.81
N PRO A 396 2.51 14.49 -22.39
CA PRO A 396 2.54 15.80 -21.73
C PRO A 396 1.13 16.24 -21.30
N ASN A 397 1.03 16.88 -20.13
CA ASN A 397 -0.25 17.17 -19.48
C ASN A 397 -1.21 17.98 -20.38
N GLU A 398 -0.67 18.93 -21.15
CA GLU A 398 -1.39 19.78 -22.11
C GLU A 398 -2.02 18.99 -23.26
N PHE A 399 -1.49 17.81 -23.61
CA PHE A 399 -2.00 16.98 -24.69
C PHE A 399 -2.80 15.77 -24.21
N ALA A 400 -2.74 15.43 -22.92
CA ALA A 400 -3.32 14.22 -22.36
C ALA A 400 -4.81 14.09 -22.67
N LEU A 401 -5.59 15.16 -22.52
CA LEU A 401 -7.02 15.15 -22.83
C LEU A 401 -7.29 14.92 -24.32
N HIS A 402 -6.54 15.60 -25.21
CA HIS A 402 -6.71 15.43 -26.65
C HIS A 402 -6.40 13.99 -27.09
N VAL A 403 -5.27 13.45 -26.63
CA VAL A 403 -4.84 12.07 -26.95
C VAL A 403 -5.84 11.05 -26.41
N TYR A 404 -6.27 11.21 -25.15
CA TYR A 404 -7.33 10.40 -24.57
C TYR A 404 -8.59 10.41 -25.43
N THR A 405 -9.09 11.58 -25.82
CA THR A 405 -10.30 11.71 -26.65
C THR A 405 -10.11 11.00 -27.98
N LYS A 406 -8.98 11.18 -28.66
CA LYS A 406 -8.71 10.53 -29.95
C LYS A 406 -8.62 9.01 -29.85
N LEU A 407 -8.02 8.48 -28.78
CA LEU A 407 -7.96 7.04 -28.53
C LEU A 407 -9.35 6.46 -28.23
N MET A 408 -10.13 7.15 -27.40
CA MET A 408 -11.50 6.74 -27.09
C MET A 408 -12.38 6.74 -28.36
N GLU A 409 -12.29 7.79 -29.19
CA GLU A 409 -12.98 7.87 -30.49
C GLU A 409 -12.56 6.75 -31.45
N ALA A 410 -11.26 6.58 -31.70
CA ALA A 410 -10.75 5.58 -32.62
C ALA A 410 -11.03 4.13 -32.15
N GLY A 411 -11.05 3.93 -30.83
CA GLY A 411 -11.31 2.65 -30.19
C GLY A 411 -12.78 2.22 -30.17
N GLN A 412 -13.74 3.11 -30.45
CA GLN A 412 -15.18 2.79 -30.36
C GLN A 412 -15.56 1.60 -31.24
N LYS A 413 -15.07 1.57 -32.48
CA LYS A 413 -15.33 0.45 -33.43
C LYS A 413 -14.76 -0.90 -32.95
N TYR A 414 -13.79 -0.87 -32.04
CA TYR A 414 -13.18 -2.06 -31.43
C TYR A 414 -13.80 -2.38 -30.05
N GLY A 415 -14.74 -1.55 -29.58
CA GLY A 415 -15.38 -1.70 -28.28
C GLY A 415 -14.47 -1.30 -27.12
N ILE A 416 -13.63 -0.26 -27.29
CA ILE A 416 -12.81 0.27 -26.19
C ILE A 416 -13.66 0.65 -24.98
N ARG A 417 -13.18 0.35 -23.78
CA ARG A 417 -13.81 0.79 -22.52
C ARG A 417 -12.75 1.19 -21.52
N HIS A 418 -13.15 2.02 -20.56
CA HIS A 418 -12.32 2.29 -19.40
C HIS A 418 -12.12 1.05 -18.54
N CYS A 419 -10.98 0.98 -17.88
CA CYS A 419 -10.63 -0.03 -16.89
C CYS A 419 -10.05 0.68 -15.67
N GLY A 420 -10.74 0.56 -14.55
CA GLY A 420 -10.32 1.07 -13.26
C GLY A 420 -9.28 0.17 -12.59
N TYR A 421 -8.79 0.64 -11.45
CA TYR A 421 -7.75 -0.05 -10.71
C TYR A 421 -8.17 -1.43 -10.18
N TYR A 422 -9.44 -1.64 -9.84
CA TYR A 422 -9.88 -2.93 -9.29
C TYR A 422 -9.82 -4.03 -10.35
N ALA A 423 -10.22 -3.74 -11.59
CA ALA A 423 -10.05 -4.68 -12.70
C ALA A 423 -8.56 -4.94 -13.02
N MET A 424 -7.72 -3.89 -12.98
CA MET A 424 -6.26 -4.05 -13.10
C MET A 424 -5.68 -4.94 -11.99
N ARG A 425 -6.15 -4.79 -10.75
CA ARG A 425 -5.75 -5.63 -9.61
C ARG A 425 -6.13 -7.09 -9.87
N THR A 426 -7.33 -7.38 -10.34
CA THR A 426 -7.72 -8.76 -10.66
C THR A 426 -6.84 -9.36 -11.77
N LEU A 427 -6.61 -8.61 -12.86
CA LEU A 427 -5.76 -9.06 -13.97
C LEU A 427 -4.35 -9.41 -13.49
N ARG A 428 -3.73 -8.55 -12.68
CA ARG A 428 -2.37 -8.75 -12.18
C ARG A 428 -2.27 -9.90 -11.17
N VAL A 429 -3.31 -10.11 -10.35
CA VAL A 429 -3.35 -11.23 -9.39
C VAL A 429 -3.44 -12.56 -10.10
N GLU A 430 -4.28 -12.69 -11.13
CA GLU A 430 -4.35 -13.92 -11.93
C GLU A 430 -3.02 -14.26 -12.58
N LYS A 431 -2.32 -13.25 -13.11
CA LYS A 431 -0.98 -13.37 -13.72
C LYS A 431 0.14 -13.56 -12.71
N PHE A 432 -0.17 -13.62 -11.42
CA PHE A 432 0.78 -13.78 -10.31
C PHE A 432 1.83 -12.65 -10.22
N PHE A 433 1.43 -11.43 -10.57
CA PHE A 433 2.29 -10.25 -10.46
C PHE A 433 2.29 -9.73 -9.03
N ALA A 434 3.41 -9.90 -8.31
CA ALA A 434 3.63 -9.25 -7.02
C ALA A 434 3.71 -7.71 -7.15
N PHE A 435 3.16 -7.01 -6.16
CA PHE A 435 3.10 -5.55 -6.10
C PHE A 435 3.79 -5.03 -4.83
N TRP A 436 4.65 -4.02 -4.97
CA TRP A 436 5.35 -3.44 -3.83
C TRP A 436 4.43 -2.67 -2.89
N GLY A 437 4.66 -2.79 -1.59
CA GLY A 437 3.79 -2.29 -0.52
C GLY A 437 2.58 -3.20 -0.25
N GLN A 438 2.52 -4.38 -0.87
CA GLN A 438 1.53 -5.41 -0.57
C GLN A 438 2.20 -6.79 -0.51
N ASP A 439 2.85 -7.19 -1.60
CA ASP A 439 3.53 -8.47 -1.75
C ASP A 439 5.06 -8.36 -1.60
N LEU A 440 5.61 -7.18 -1.90
CA LEU A 440 7.04 -6.87 -1.77
C LEU A 440 7.23 -5.72 -0.80
N ASP A 441 8.25 -5.82 0.03
CA ASP A 441 8.63 -4.83 1.03
C ASP A 441 10.16 -4.87 1.24
N THR A 442 10.64 -4.13 2.24
CA THR A 442 12.06 -4.01 2.58
C THR A 442 12.68 -5.30 3.12
N PHE A 443 11.87 -6.32 3.45
CA PHE A 443 12.30 -7.63 3.95
C PHE A 443 12.15 -8.74 2.89
N THR A 444 11.44 -8.46 1.82
CA THR A 444 11.15 -9.42 0.75
C THR A 444 12.27 -9.41 -0.27
N THR A 445 12.80 -10.59 -0.56
CA THR A 445 13.92 -10.76 -1.49
C THR A 445 13.45 -11.32 -2.84
N PRO A 446 14.19 -11.06 -3.95
CA PRO A 446 13.93 -11.67 -5.24
C PRO A 446 13.90 -13.20 -5.24
N LEU A 447 14.62 -13.85 -4.30
CA LEU A 447 14.68 -15.31 -4.19
C LEU A 447 13.37 -15.87 -3.61
N GLU A 448 12.84 -15.22 -2.57
CA GLU A 448 11.58 -15.65 -1.93
C GLU A 448 10.38 -15.48 -2.87
N CYS A 449 10.41 -14.50 -3.77
CA CYS A 449 9.31 -14.21 -4.69
C CYS A 449 9.49 -14.75 -6.12
N GLY A 450 10.47 -15.62 -6.37
CA GLY A 450 10.68 -16.26 -7.67
C GLY A 450 11.14 -15.31 -8.79
N ARG A 451 11.75 -14.16 -8.42
CA ARG A 451 12.22 -13.11 -9.33
C ARG A 451 13.74 -13.06 -9.52
N MET A 452 14.45 -14.08 -9.06
CA MET A 452 15.92 -14.17 -9.14
C MET A 452 16.47 -13.94 -10.56
N TRP A 453 15.74 -14.34 -11.61
CA TRP A 453 16.14 -14.16 -13.02
C TRP A 453 16.33 -12.68 -13.44
N ARG A 454 15.70 -11.75 -12.70
CA ARG A 454 15.86 -10.29 -12.87
C ARG A 454 17.13 -9.74 -12.21
N VAL A 455 17.81 -10.55 -11.40
CA VAL A 455 19.05 -10.20 -10.70
C VAL A 455 20.24 -10.73 -11.52
N LYS A 456 21.13 -9.83 -11.94
CA LYS A 456 22.34 -10.17 -12.70
C LYS A 456 23.55 -10.15 -11.77
N PHE A 457 23.83 -11.30 -11.15
CA PHE A 457 24.97 -11.46 -10.23
C PHE A 457 26.33 -11.25 -10.91
N ASP A 458 26.42 -11.57 -12.20
CA ASP A 458 27.69 -11.55 -12.95
C ASP A 458 28.01 -10.20 -13.59
N LYS A 459 27.23 -9.15 -13.30
CA LYS A 459 27.53 -7.83 -13.83
C LYS A 459 28.78 -7.25 -13.17
N LYS A 460 29.47 -6.37 -13.92
CA LYS A 460 30.77 -5.78 -13.54
C LYS A 460 30.73 -4.97 -12.24
N VAL A 461 29.57 -4.40 -11.89
CA VAL A 461 29.36 -3.56 -10.72
C VAL A 461 28.70 -4.36 -9.60
N ASP A 462 29.30 -4.35 -8.41
CA ASP A 462 28.68 -4.91 -7.21
C ASP A 462 27.54 -3.99 -6.74
N PHE A 463 26.33 -4.36 -7.15
CA PHE A 463 25.12 -3.64 -6.77
C PHE A 463 24.76 -3.86 -5.29
N ILE A 464 24.01 -2.91 -4.72
CA ILE A 464 23.57 -2.96 -3.33
C ILE A 464 22.77 -4.25 -3.07
N GLY A 465 23.15 -5.01 -2.05
CA GLY A 465 22.48 -6.26 -1.65
C GLY A 465 22.96 -7.51 -2.38
N LYS A 466 23.89 -7.43 -3.34
CA LYS A 466 24.44 -8.58 -4.08
C LYS A 466 24.95 -9.69 -3.15
N GLU A 467 25.77 -9.33 -2.17
CA GLU A 467 26.36 -10.31 -1.24
C GLU A 467 25.28 -11.03 -0.41
N ALA A 468 24.32 -10.29 0.14
CA ALA A 468 23.23 -10.87 0.92
C ALA A 468 22.38 -11.84 0.08
N LEU A 469 22.09 -11.49 -1.18
CA LEU A 469 21.35 -12.35 -2.10
C LEU A 469 22.13 -13.61 -2.49
N LEU A 470 23.46 -13.52 -2.66
CA LEU A 470 24.32 -14.69 -2.88
C LEU A 470 24.34 -15.62 -1.65
N GLN A 471 24.49 -15.05 -0.45
CA GLN A 471 24.43 -15.83 0.79
C GLN A 471 23.07 -16.52 0.99
N GLN A 472 21.96 -15.81 0.69
CA GLN A 472 20.62 -16.39 0.76
C GLN A 472 20.43 -17.50 -0.28
N ARG A 473 20.98 -17.33 -1.48
CA ARG A 473 20.95 -18.37 -2.53
C ARG A 473 21.59 -19.66 -2.03
N ASP A 474 22.74 -19.57 -1.37
CA ASP A 474 23.49 -20.72 -0.89
C ASP A 474 22.83 -21.38 0.34
N LYS A 475 22.16 -20.59 1.19
CA LYS A 475 21.42 -21.08 2.38
C LYS A 475 20.03 -21.65 2.05
N GLY A 476 19.41 -21.17 0.97
CA GLY A 476 17.99 -21.39 0.68
C GLY A 476 17.08 -20.35 1.32
N VAL A 477 15.82 -20.31 0.89
CA VAL A 477 14.80 -19.37 1.39
C VAL A 477 13.97 -20.01 2.50
N GLU A 478 13.67 -19.25 3.56
CA GLU A 478 12.85 -19.72 4.70
C GLU A 478 11.35 -19.43 4.53
N ARG A 479 10.99 -18.65 3.51
CA ARG A 479 9.63 -18.42 3.05
C ARG A 479 9.59 -18.35 1.53
N MET A 480 8.43 -18.62 0.95
CA MET A 480 8.23 -18.57 -0.50
C MET A 480 6.89 -17.95 -0.84
N TYR A 481 6.89 -17.07 -1.84
CA TYR A 481 5.69 -16.46 -2.39
C TYR A 481 4.98 -17.45 -3.30
N ILE A 482 3.69 -17.69 -3.05
CA ILE A 482 2.87 -18.66 -3.78
C ILE A 482 1.51 -18.08 -4.17
N GLN A 483 0.87 -18.71 -5.15
CA GLN A 483 -0.54 -18.45 -5.51
C GLN A 483 -1.41 -19.61 -5.02
N LEU A 484 -2.48 -19.28 -4.31
CA LEU A 484 -3.48 -20.20 -3.78
C LEU A 484 -4.81 -19.95 -4.50
N LEU A 485 -5.31 -20.97 -5.19
CA LEU A 485 -6.66 -20.97 -5.76
C LEU A 485 -7.61 -21.63 -4.77
N ILE A 486 -8.53 -20.86 -4.20
CA ILE A 486 -9.48 -21.34 -3.21
C ILE A 486 -10.50 -22.27 -3.88
N ASN A 487 -10.76 -23.43 -3.27
CA ASN A 487 -11.79 -24.39 -3.64
C ASN A 487 -12.92 -24.33 -2.63
N ASP A 488 -14.09 -24.83 -3.04
CA ASP A 488 -15.28 -24.95 -2.19
C ASP A 488 -15.71 -23.64 -1.49
N HIS A 489 -15.40 -22.51 -2.13
CA HIS A 489 -15.83 -21.16 -1.73
C HIS A 489 -16.92 -20.70 -2.69
N ASP A 490 -18.11 -20.43 -2.15
CA ASP A 490 -19.22 -19.84 -2.89
C ASP A 490 -19.08 -18.31 -2.86
N PRO A 491 -18.79 -17.66 -4.01
CA PRO A 491 -18.55 -16.22 -4.02
C PRO A 491 -19.78 -15.40 -3.65
N ASP A 492 -21.00 -15.92 -3.70
CA ASP A 492 -22.25 -15.20 -3.39
C ASP A 492 -22.68 -15.38 -1.92
N LEU A 493 -22.32 -16.50 -1.28
CA LEU A 493 -22.71 -16.82 0.09
C LEU A 493 -21.59 -16.59 1.11
N ASP A 494 -20.34 -16.88 0.72
CA ASP A 494 -19.21 -16.86 1.64
C ASP A 494 -18.55 -15.48 1.70
N LEU A 495 -17.92 -15.19 2.84
CA LEU A 495 -17.07 -14.00 2.98
C LEU A 495 -15.83 -14.14 2.10
N TRP A 496 -15.41 -13.03 1.51
CA TRP A 496 -14.28 -12.98 0.61
C TRP A 496 -12.95 -12.80 1.36
N SER A 497 -11.87 -13.26 0.73
CA SER A 497 -10.51 -12.98 1.17
C SER A 497 -10.11 -11.57 0.71
N TRP A 498 -9.53 -10.75 1.58
CA TRP A 498 -9.11 -9.37 1.32
C TRP A 498 -7.63 -9.10 1.58
N GLY A 499 -6.87 -10.10 2.05
CA GLY A 499 -5.46 -10.02 2.41
C GLY A 499 -5.29 -10.06 3.93
N GLY A 500 -4.24 -10.72 4.40
CA GLY A 500 -4.00 -10.95 5.81
C GLY A 500 -4.66 -12.21 6.38
N GLU A 501 -5.27 -13.06 5.55
CA GLU A 501 -5.84 -14.32 6.01
C GLU A 501 -4.73 -15.34 6.33
N PRO A 502 -4.84 -16.10 7.44
CA PRO A 502 -3.92 -17.19 7.75
C PRO A 502 -3.93 -18.30 6.69
N ILE A 503 -2.75 -18.79 6.34
CA ILE A 503 -2.55 -19.95 5.46
C ILE A 503 -2.12 -21.13 6.33
N TYR A 504 -2.78 -22.26 6.13
CA TYR A 504 -2.45 -23.52 6.78
C TYR A 504 -1.95 -24.54 5.74
N ARG A 505 -1.04 -25.40 6.16
CA ARG A 505 -0.55 -26.56 5.42
C ARG A 505 -0.63 -27.78 6.34
N ASP A 506 -1.30 -28.84 5.90
CA ASP A 506 -1.54 -30.06 6.68
C ASP A 506 -2.09 -29.76 8.10
N GLY A 507 -3.00 -28.77 8.19
CA GLY A 507 -3.62 -28.30 9.43
C GLY A 507 -2.80 -27.35 10.30
N LEU A 508 -1.52 -27.10 9.97
CA LEU A 508 -0.61 -26.23 10.73
C LEU A 508 -0.46 -24.86 10.06
N TYR A 509 -0.44 -23.80 10.88
CA TYR A 509 -0.19 -22.44 10.37
C TYR A 509 1.17 -22.38 9.69
N CYS A 510 1.20 -21.94 8.43
CA CYS A 510 2.43 -21.83 7.66
C CYS A 510 2.63 -20.44 7.04
N GLY A 511 1.71 -19.50 7.19
CA GLY A 511 1.89 -18.18 6.60
C GLY A 511 0.62 -17.36 6.51
N GLN A 512 0.62 -16.36 5.65
CA GLN A 512 -0.48 -15.41 5.52
C GLN A 512 -0.59 -14.89 4.08
N THR A 513 -1.82 -14.61 3.66
CA THR A 513 -2.10 -13.96 2.37
C THR A 513 -1.64 -12.49 2.40
N THR A 514 -1.18 -11.98 1.27
CA THR A 514 -0.78 -10.57 1.07
C THR A 514 -1.80 -9.86 0.19
N THR A 515 -1.96 -10.32 -1.05
CA THR A 515 -2.90 -9.78 -2.02
C THR A 515 -3.91 -10.83 -2.40
N THR A 516 -5.19 -10.46 -2.38
CA THR A 516 -6.28 -11.29 -2.89
C THR A 516 -7.07 -10.57 -3.99
N ALA A 517 -7.72 -11.35 -4.83
CA ALA A 517 -8.76 -10.92 -5.76
C ALA A 517 -9.59 -12.12 -6.23
N TYR A 518 -10.81 -11.88 -6.70
CA TYR A 518 -11.55 -12.90 -7.45
C TYR A 518 -11.00 -12.99 -8.87
N GLY A 519 -10.51 -14.14 -9.29
CA GLY A 519 -10.06 -14.37 -10.66
C GLY A 519 -11.22 -14.76 -11.55
N PHE A 520 -11.63 -13.86 -12.45
CA PHE A 520 -12.77 -14.11 -13.36
C PHE A 520 -12.50 -15.20 -14.39
N THR A 521 -11.24 -15.43 -14.78
CA THR A 521 -10.88 -16.56 -15.67
C THR A 521 -10.99 -17.88 -14.93
N PHE A 522 -10.47 -17.94 -13.69
CA PHE A 522 -10.51 -19.16 -12.88
C PHE A 522 -11.87 -19.40 -12.20
N LYS A 523 -12.70 -18.36 -12.10
CA LYS A 523 -13.97 -18.32 -11.35
C LYS A 523 -13.80 -18.73 -9.88
N LYS A 524 -12.74 -18.23 -9.25
CA LYS A 524 -12.33 -18.56 -7.88
C LYS A 524 -11.75 -17.36 -7.17
N GLN A 525 -11.83 -17.35 -5.84
CA GLN A 525 -10.96 -16.49 -5.04
C GLN A 525 -9.50 -16.92 -5.22
N ILE A 526 -8.64 -15.94 -5.44
CA ILE A 526 -7.20 -16.12 -5.60
C ILE A 526 -6.53 -15.35 -4.48
N CYS A 527 -5.69 -16.07 -3.74
CA CYS A 527 -4.86 -15.51 -2.69
C CYS A 527 -3.40 -15.63 -3.08
N LEU A 528 -2.67 -14.54 -3.04
CA LEU A 528 -1.22 -14.53 -3.09
C LEU A 528 -0.71 -14.39 -1.66
N GLY A 529 0.44 -14.97 -1.34
CA GLY A 529 0.98 -14.88 0.01
C GLY A 529 2.28 -15.63 0.19
N PHE A 530 2.83 -15.57 1.40
CA PHE A 530 4.06 -16.27 1.75
C PHE A 530 3.77 -17.47 2.62
N VAL A 531 4.41 -18.60 2.30
CA VAL A 531 4.41 -19.80 3.13
C VAL A 531 5.81 -20.07 3.67
N LYS A 532 5.86 -20.59 4.90
CA LYS A 532 7.06 -20.94 5.67
C LYS A 532 7.05 -22.45 5.92
N ASN A 533 8.25 -23.00 6.10
CA ASN A 533 8.44 -24.35 6.63
C ASN A 533 8.92 -24.22 8.07
N LEU A 534 8.03 -24.46 9.04
CA LEU A 534 8.32 -24.29 10.45
C LEU A 534 8.47 -25.66 11.10
N HIS A 535 9.64 -25.93 11.67
CA HIS A 535 9.84 -27.07 12.56
C HIS A 535 8.94 -26.91 13.79
N PRO A 536 8.46 -28.00 14.44
CA PRO A 536 7.63 -27.91 15.65
C PRO A 536 8.21 -27.08 16.80
N SER A 537 9.53 -26.87 16.82
CA SER A 537 10.22 -25.99 17.77
C SER A 537 10.14 -24.50 17.41
N GLY A 538 9.41 -24.12 16.36
CA GLY A 538 9.33 -22.75 15.82
C GLY A 538 10.51 -22.33 14.93
N ARG A 539 11.48 -23.22 14.69
CA ARG A 539 12.65 -22.92 13.84
C ARG A 539 12.25 -22.96 12.36
N ALA A 540 12.62 -21.93 11.60
CA ALA A 540 12.43 -21.92 10.15
C ALA A 540 13.36 -22.93 9.46
N LEU A 541 12.82 -23.61 8.46
CA LEU A 541 13.51 -24.56 7.59
C LEU A 541 13.44 -24.03 6.15
N PRO A 542 14.36 -24.45 5.27
CA PRO A 542 14.28 -24.12 3.86
C PRO A 542 12.94 -24.56 3.25
N VAL A 543 12.36 -23.66 2.45
CA VAL A 543 11.16 -23.90 1.65
C VAL A 543 11.59 -24.27 0.24
N THR A 544 11.26 -25.49 -0.19
CA THR A 544 11.56 -25.99 -1.53
C THR A 544 10.30 -26.04 -2.38
N ASN A 545 10.46 -26.14 -3.70
CA ASN A 545 9.33 -26.33 -4.61
C ASN A 545 8.53 -27.60 -4.27
N ASP A 546 9.22 -28.69 -3.88
CA ASP A 546 8.56 -29.94 -3.51
C ASP A 546 7.78 -29.81 -2.20
N TYR A 547 8.30 -29.05 -1.23
CA TYR A 547 7.57 -28.74 0.00
C TYR A 547 6.25 -28.02 -0.30
N VAL A 548 6.29 -27.04 -1.21
CA VAL A 548 5.10 -26.28 -1.62
C VAL A 548 4.11 -27.13 -2.40
N LEU A 549 4.58 -27.99 -3.32
CA LEU A 549 3.68 -28.72 -4.22
C LEU A 549 3.09 -30.01 -3.62
N SER A 550 3.64 -30.49 -2.51
CA SER A 550 3.22 -31.77 -1.88
C SER A 550 2.25 -31.62 -0.71
N GLY A 551 2.03 -30.41 -0.21
CA GLY A 551 1.18 -30.17 0.96
C GLY A 551 -0.28 -29.92 0.62
N ASP A 552 -1.16 -30.22 1.57
CA ASP A 552 -2.57 -29.84 1.51
C ASP A 552 -2.74 -28.47 2.16
N TYR A 553 -3.24 -27.49 1.39
CA TYR A 553 -3.36 -26.12 1.84
C TYR A 553 -4.79 -25.72 2.16
N GLU A 554 -4.95 -24.87 3.16
CA GLU A 554 -6.20 -24.21 3.50
C GLU A 554 -5.95 -22.71 3.74
N VAL A 555 -6.92 -21.87 3.40
CA VAL A 555 -6.92 -20.45 3.80
C VAL A 555 -8.09 -20.21 4.73
N GLU A 556 -7.83 -19.62 5.89
CA GLU A 556 -8.86 -19.31 6.88
C GLU A 556 -9.44 -17.92 6.63
N ILE A 557 -10.65 -17.88 6.09
CA ILE A 557 -11.37 -16.64 5.79
C ILE A 557 -12.49 -16.50 6.82
N ALA A 558 -12.37 -15.47 7.67
CA ALA A 558 -13.34 -15.16 8.72
C ALA A 558 -13.69 -16.37 9.63
N GLY A 559 -12.69 -17.18 9.98
CA GLY A 559 -12.83 -18.35 10.86
C GLY A 559 -13.26 -19.64 10.16
N ILE A 560 -13.48 -19.63 8.84
CA ILE A 560 -13.78 -20.83 8.04
C ILE A 560 -12.56 -21.17 7.18
N ARG A 561 -12.12 -22.44 7.21
CA ARG A 561 -11.00 -22.93 6.40
C ARG A 561 -11.50 -23.46 5.07
N TYR A 562 -10.99 -22.87 3.98
CA TYR A 562 -11.28 -23.32 2.63
C TYR A 562 -10.07 -24.03 2.03
N PRO A 563 -10.22 -25.24 1.47
CA PRO A 563 -9.15 -25.93 0.77
C PRO A 563 -8.61 -25.08 -0.37
N ALA A 564 -7.31 -25.10 -0.60
CA ALA A 564 -6.67 -24.27 -1.62
C ALA A 564 -5.63 -25.06 -2.41
N LYS A 565 -5.57 -24.82 -3.72
CA LYS A 565 -4.50 -25.36 -4.56
C LYS A 565 -3.33 -24.38 -4.62
N ALA A 566 -2.18 -24.79 -4.11
CA ALA A 566 -0.93 -24.03 -4.21
C ALA A 566 -0.28 -24.13 -5.60
N ASN A 567 0.23 -23.01 -6.11
CA ASN A 567 0.96 -22.90 -7.36
C ASN A 567 2.18 -22.00 -7.18
N LEU A 568 3.31 -22.39 -7.80
CA LEU A 568 4.57 -21.63 -7.84
C LEU A 568 4.64 -20.66 -9.03
N HIS A 569 3.71 -20.81 -9.98
CA HIS A 569 3.54 -20.01 -11.18
C HIS A 569 2.04 -19.85 -11.43
N SER A 570 1.64 -18.78 -12.11
CA SER A 570 0.26 -18.66 -12.59
C SER A 570 -0.05 -19.82 -13.56
N PRO A 571 -1.13 -20.58 -13.35
CA PRO A 571 -1.59 -21.56 -14.33
C PRO A 571 -1.93 -20.87 -15.67
N ASN A 572 -1.86 -21.62 -16.77
CA ASN A 572 -2.25 -21.11 -18.08
C ASN A 572 -3.66 -20.51 -18.02
N LEU A 573 -3.77 -19.22 -18.37
CA LEU A 573 -5.03 -18.48 -18.41
C LEU A 573 -5.66 -18.61 -19.81
N PRO A 574 -6.77 -19.36 -19.96
CA PRO A 574 -7.45 -19.48 -21.24
C PRO A 574 -7.79 -18.11 -21.82
N THR A 575 -7.45 -17.90 -23.09
CA THR A 575 -7.72 -16.65 -23.82
C THR A 575 -8.45 -16.97 -25.13
N LYS A 576 -9.39 -16.10 -25.50
CA LYS A 576 -10.07 -16.16 -26.80
C LYS A 576 -9.13 -15.88 -27.98
N TYR A 577 -8.08 -15.10 -27.72
CA TYR A 577 -7.06 -14.73 -28.69
C TYR A 577 -5.68 -15.18 -28.15
N PRO A 578 -5.19 -16.37 -28.53
CA PRO A 578 -3.84 -16.81 -28.19
C PRO A 578 -2.81 -15.97 -28.96
N ASP A 579 -1.73 -15.58 -28.29
CA ASP A 579 -0.69 -14.72 -28.82
C ASP A 579 0.66 -15.15 -28.24
N GLN A 580 1.65 -15.39 -29.10
CA GLN A 580 3.00 -15.80 -28.70
C GLN A 580 3.72 -14.70 -27.90
N GLU A 581 3.44 -13.42 -28.16
CA GLU A 581 4.03 -12.31 -27.39
C GLU A 581 3.44 -12.23 -25.97
N ARG A 582 2.19 -12.66 -25.76
CA ARG A 582 1.58 -12.76 -24.43
C ARG A 582 2.22 -13.85 -23.57
N GLU A 583 2.78 -14.90 -24.18
CA GLU A 583 3.48 -15.99 -23.47
C GLU A 583 4.93 -15.64 -23.12
N ALA A 584 5.49 -14.57 -23.71
CA ALA A 584 6.89 -14.17 -23.53
C ALA A 584 7.18 -13.63 -22.11
N TYR A 585 6.20 -12.99 -21.45
CA TYR A 585 6.38 -12.47 -20.09
C TYR A 585 5.86 -13.46 -19.04
N LYS A 586 6.78 -14.01 -18.24
CA LYS A 586 6.46 -14.86 -17.08
C LYS A 586 6.81 -14.14 -15.78
N ALA A 587 5.84 -14.04 -14.86
CA ALA A 587 6.02 -13.40 -13.56
C ALA A 587 7.15 -14.06 -12.74
N THR A 588 7.17 -15.39 -12.77
CA THR A 588 8.19 -16.31 -12.24
C THR A 588 8.50 -17.33 -13.34
N ARG A 589 9.79 -17.70 -13.56
CA ARG A 589 10.17 -18.65 -14.63
C ARG A 589 9.87 -20.11 -14.24
N ASP A 590 9.44 -20.92 -15.21
CA ASP A 590 9.08 -22.34 -15.07
C ASP A 590 10.25 -23.28 -14.75
N LYS A 591 9.91 -24.49 -14.27
CA LYS A 591 10.79 -25.64 -13.94
C LYS A 591 11.83 -26.03 -14.99
N THR A 592 11.71 -25.63 -16.25
CA THR A 592 12.54 -26.14 -17.36
C THR A 592 13.72 -25.25 -17.71
N ASP A 593 13.91 -24.11 -17.05
CA ASP A 593 15.10 -23.28 -17.23
C ASP A 593 16.22 -23.76 -16.29
N GLU A 594 16.77 -24.94 -16.61
CA GLU A 594 17.87 -25.57 -15.87
C GLU A 594 19.13 -24.69 -15.78
N SER A 595 19.22 -23.63 -16.61
CA SER A 595 20.37 -22.71 -16.63
C SER A 595 20.53 -21.88 -15.35
N ASN A 596 19.51 -21.81 -14.48
CA ASN A 596 19.58 -21.12 -13.19
C ASN A 596 18.95 -21.90 -12.02
N LEU A 597 18.61 -23.18 -12.19
CA LEU A 597 18.23 -24.07 -11.09
C LEU A 597 19.48 -24.56 -10.35
N LEU A 598 20.19 -23.65 -9.69
CA LEU A 598 21.05 -24.02 -8.57
C LEU A 598 20.18 -24.08 -7.31
N ALA A 599 19.28 -25.06 -7.30
CA ALA A 599 18.68 -25.53 -6.06
C ALA A 599 19.80 -25.91 -5.09
N TYR A 600 19.63 -25.54 -3.83
CA TYR A 600 20.43 -26.03 -2.70
C TYR A 600 20.76 -27.52 -2.91
N ARG A 601 22.02 -27.82 -3.23
CA ARG A 601 22.53 -29.19 -3.23
C ARG A 601 22.97 -29.47 -1.80
N PRO A 602 22.25 -30.28 -1.00
CA PRO A 602 22.77 -30.71 0.28
C PRO A 602 24.12 -31.39 0.02
N ASN A 603 25.16 -30.93 0.73
CA ASN A 603 26.48 -31.56 0.68
C ASN A 603 26.30 -33.06 0.98
N LYS A 604 26.76 -33.90 0.05
CA LYS A 604 26.96 -35.33 0.31
C LYS A 604 28.09 -35.54 1.30
#